data_AF-A0A938NYL3-F1
#
_entry.id   AF-A0A938NYL3-F1
#
_cell.length_a   1.000
_cell.length_b   1.000
_cell.length_c   1.000
_cell.angle_alpha   90.00
_cell.angle_beta   90.00
_cell.angle_gamma   90.00
#
_symmetry.space_group_name_H-M   'P 1'
#
loop_
_entity.id
_entity.type
_entity.pdbx_description
1 polymer ?
#
loop_
_entity_poly.entity_id
_entity_poly.type
_entity_poly.pdbx_seq_one_letter_code
_entity_poly.pdbx_strand_id
1 'polypeptide(L)'
;MKLLSGMVAFALFVFLVPFGDAHAQNASTILNNVEKGFEGIDDFEVTLEADVDIERVRVPKMQATMYFKKPDRVHFTSSSFVMLPREGIVVNPSLLRERYNASELGKDTLDGRIVHKLQLDAKAAQIPLRQMLLWVEPSNWTIVRMETMPYQ
;
A
#
# COMPACT_ATOMS: atom_id res chain seq x y z
N MET A 1 -32.83 12.88 66.71
CA MET A 1 -32.11 14.07 66.18
C MET A 1 -30.64 13.91 66.52
N LYS A 2 -29.76 14.03 65.51
CA LYS A 2 -28.32 13.61 65.39
C LYS A 2 -28.18 12.39 64.47
N LEU A 3 -27.26 12.31 63.51
CA LEU A 3 -26.54 13.27 62.66
C LEU A 3 -25.93 12.39 61.54
N LEU A 4 -25.84 12.95 60.32
CA LEU A 4 -25.16 12.43 59.13
C LEU A 4 -23.93 11.54 59.40
N SER A 5 -23.80 10.44 58.65
CA SER A 5 -22.51 9.93 58.22
C SER A 5 -22.64 9.43 56.78
N GLY A 6 -22.11 10.22 55.85
CA GLY A 6 -22.01 9.87 54.44
C GLY A 6 -21.00 8.73 54.25
N MET A 7 -21.35 7.78 53.39
CA MET A 7 -20.41 6.78 52.88
C MET A 7 -20.21 7.08 51.40
N VAL A 8 -19.04 7.63 51.10
CA VAL A 8 -18.58 8.01 49.77
C VAL A 8 -18.47 6.74 48.93
N ALA A 9 -19.27 6.65 47.86
CA ALA A 9 -19.14 5.62 46.84
C ALA A 9 -17.92 5.95 45.97
N PHE A 10 -16.84 5.19 46.13
CA PHE A 10 -15.65 5.31 45.27
C PHE A 10 -15.87 4.46 44.01
N ALA A 11 -16.51 5.06 43.00
CA ALA A 11 -16.63 4.46 41.68
C ALA A 11 -15.26 4.50 40.98
N LEU A 12 -14.58 3.35 40.92
CA LEU A 12 -13.35 3.18 40.18
C LEU A 12 -13.67 3.19 38.68
N PHE A 13 -13.64 4.37 38.07
CA PHE A 13 -13.79 4.53 36.62
C PHE A 13 -12.47 4.11 35.95
N VAL A 14 -12.34 2.83 35.62
CA VAL A 14 -11.23 2.33 34.80
C VAL A 14 -11.38 2.92 33.41
N PHE A 15 -10.62 3.96 33.11
CA PHE A 15 -10.41 4.43 31.74
C PHE A 15 -9.69 3.30 30.99
N LEU A 16 -10.43 2.51 30.19
CA LEU A 16 -9.82 1.79 29.08
C LEU A 16 -9.28 2.84 28.11
N VAL A 17 -7.99 3.15 28.23
CA VAL A 17 -7.28 3.86 27.17
C VAL A 17 -7.26 2.89 25.99
N PRO A 18 -7.90 3.21 24.84
CA PRO A 18 -7.69 2.41 23.65
C PRO A 18 -6.20 2.55 23.31
N PHE A 19 -5.46 1.44 23.41
CA PHE A 19 -4.16 1.33 22.78
C PHE A 19 -4.41 1.43 21.28
N GLY A 20 -4.36 2.66 20.76
CA GLY A 20 -4.40 2.90 19.33
C GLY A 20 -3.21 2.20 18.68
N ASP A 21 -3.46 1.57 17.54
CA ASP A 21 -2.48 0.83 16.76
C ASP A 21 -1.26 1.70 16.42
N ALA A 22 -0.21 1.64 17.25
CA ALA A 22 1.06 2.33 16.99
C ALA A 22 1.64 1.97 15.62
N HIS A 23 1.30 0.78 15.11
CA HIS A 23 1.67 0.28 13.78
C HIS A 23 0.97 1.00 12.62
N ALA A 24 -0.25 1.51 12.81
CA ALA A 24 -0.99 2.23 11.76
C ALA A 24 -0.44 3.66 11.55
N GLN A 25 0.02 4.30 12.63
CA GLN A 25 0.64 5.63 12.56
C GLN A 25 1.98 5.59 11.80
N ASN A 26 2.75 4.50 11.94
CA ASN A 26 3.98 4.32 11.18
C ASN A 26 3.71 4.03 9.69
N ALA A 27 2.76 3.15 9.38
CA ALA A 27 2.42 2.77 8.00
C ALA A 27 1.93 3.97 7.17
N SER A 28 1.06 4.80 7.75
CA SER A 28 0.58 6.03 7.10
C SER A 28 1.70 7.04 6.85
N THR A 29 2.67 7.15 7.76
CA THR A 29 3.86 7.99 7.59
C THR A 29 4.75 7.48 6.45
N ILE A 30 4.95 6.16 6.35
CA ILE A 30 5.72 5.55 5.25
C ILE A 30 5.05 5.84 3.91
N LEU A 31 3.74 5.57 3.75
CA LEU A 31 3.02 5.90 2.51
C LEU A 31 3.05 7.39 2.18
N ASN A 32 3.04 8.25 3.19
CA ASN A 32 3.17 9.68 2.98
C ASN A 32 4.53 10.09 2.41
N ASN A 33 5.60 9.44 2.84
CA ASN A 33 6.93 9.69 2.30
C ASN A 33 7.06 9.14 0.87
N VAL A 34 6.44 7.99 0.57
CA VAL A 34 6.35 7.44 -0.80
C VAL A 34 5.67 8.46 -1.73
N GLU A 35 4.51 8.99 -1.33
CA GLU A 35 3.77 9.98 -2.12
C GLU A 35 4.57 11.26 -2.34
N LYS A 36 5.21 11.80 -1.30
CA LYS A 36 6.08 12.99 -1.43
C LYS A 36 7.26 12.77 -2.37
N GLY A 37 7.85 11.57 -2.34
CA GLY A 37 8.91 11.19 -3.28
C GLY A 37 8.42 11.23 -4.72
N PHE A 38 7.19 10.76 -4.96
CA PHE A 38 6.55 10.78 -6.27
C PHE A 38 6.12 12.18 -6.72
N GLU A 39 5.66 13.05 -5.81
CA GLU A 39 5.29 14.43 -6.10
C GLU A 39 6.44 15.26 -6.69
N GLY A 40 7.69 14.85 -6.49
CA GLY A 40 8.87 15.47 -7.10
C GLY A 40 9.11 15.08 -8.57
N ILE A 41 8.43 14.06 -9.10
CA ILE A 41 8.72 13.48 -10.42
C ILE A 41 7.80 14.07 -11.48
N ASP A 42 8.32 14.84 -12.44
CA ASP A 42 7.50 15.51 -13.46
C ASP A 42 7.11 14.60 -14.62
N ASP A 43 8.05 13.78 -15.08
CA ASP A 43 7.83 12.71 -16.05
C ASP A 43 8.87 11.60 -15.85
N PHE A 44 8.54 10.40 -16.35
CA PHE A 44 9.47 9.29 -16.43
C PHE A 44 9.05 8.29 -17.51
N GLU A 45 10.03 7.50 -17.94
CA GLU A 45 9.85 6.40 -18.88
C GLU A 45 10.35 5.11 -18.22
N VAL A 46 9.57 4.04 -18.31
CA VAL A 46 9.97 2.71 -17.83
C VAL A 46 9.61 1.62 -18.82
N THR A 47 10.48 0.63 -18.92
CA THR A 47 10.20 -0.64 -19.61
C THR A 47 9.49 -1.58 -18.64
N LEU A 48 8.32 -2.07 -19.04
CA LEU A 48 7.53 -3.06 -18.34
C LEU A 48 7.75 -4.42 -18.99
N GLU A 49 8.13 -5.41 -18.17
CA GLU A 49 8.19 -6.81 -18.57
C GLU A 49 7.08 -7.58 -17.85
N ALA A 50 6.28 -8.34 -18.60
CA ALA A 50 5.25 -9.20 -18.05
C ALA A 50 5.53 -10.67 -18.39
N ASP A 51 5.46 -11.50 -17.35
CA ASP A 51 5.54 -12.96 -17.43
C ASP A 51 4.22 -13.53 -16.93
N VAL A 52 3.59 -14.38 -17.74
CA VAL A 52 2.25 -14.90 -17.50
C VAL A 52 2.31 -16.42 -17.54
N ASP A 53 2.11 -17.03 -16.37
CA ASP A 53 2.06 -18.47 -16.23
C ASP A 53 0.59 -18.94 -16.19
N ILE A 54 0.16 -19.67 -17.21
CA ILE A 54 -1.17 -20.26 -17.31
C ILE A 54 -0.98 -21.74 -17.59
N GLU A 55 -1.63 -22.58 -16.78
CA GLU A 55 -1.56 -24.02 -16.95
C GLU A 55 -1.96 -24.42 -18.38
N ARG A 56 -1.08 -25.17 -19.05
CA ARG A 56 -1.23 -25.65 -20.44
C ARG A 56 -1.26 -24.57 -21.54
N VAL A 57 -0.92 -23.31 -21.25
CA VAL A 57 -0.81 -22.26 -22.27
C VAL A 57 0.56 -21.60 -22.18
N ARG A 58 1.38 -21.70 -23.24
CA ARG A 58 2.64 -20.98 -23.32
C ARG A 58 2.39 -19.55 -23.77
N VAL A 59 2.45 -18.61 -22.83
CA VAL A 59 2.41 -17.17 -23.13
C VAL A 59 3.86 -16.68 -23.30
N PRO A 60 4.21 -16.04 -24.43
CA PRO A 60 5.53 -15.44 -24.60
C PRO A 60 5.68 -14.24 -23.67
N LYS A 61 6.91 -13.96 -23.20
CA LYS A 61 7.21 -12.75 -22.44
C LYS A 61 6.83 -11.50 -23.23
N MET A 62 6.22 -10.55 -22.53
CA MET A 62 5.63 -9.38 -23.14
C MET A 62 6.37 -8.14 -22.64
N GLN A 63 6.64 -7.19 -23.54
CA GLN A 63 7.32 -5.94 -23.20
C GLN A 63 6.51 -4.73 -23.67
N ALA A 64 6.39 -3.74 -22.80
CA ALA A 64 5.77 -2.45 -23.11
C ALA A 64 6.61 -1.31 -22.53
N THR A 65 6.53 -0.12 -23.12
CA THR A 65 7.11 1.09 -22.54
C THR A 65 5.99 1.95 -21.98
N MET A 66 6.09 2.32 -20.72
CA MET A 66 5.17 3.22 -20.04
C MET A 66 5.82 4.59 -19.88
N TYR A 67 5.10 5.62 -20.31
CA TYR A 67 5.45 7.01 -20.10
C TYR A 67 4.47 7.61 -19.10
N PHE A 68 5.00 8.25 -18.07
CA PHE A 68 4.22 9.05 -17.14
C PHE A 68 4.58 10.52 -17.31
N LYS A 69 3.57 11.39 -17.23
CA LYS A 69 3.73 12.84 -17.16
C LYS A 69 2.69 13.44 -16.22
N LYS A 70 3.12 14.32 -15.32
CA LYS A 70 2.23 15.02 -14.41
C LYS A 70 1.09 15.78 -15.13
N PRO A 71 -0.06 15.94 -14.46
CA PRO A 71 -0.39 15.40 -13.13
C PRO A 71 -0.78 13.91 -13.13
N ASP A 72 -1.23 13.36 -14.26
CA ASP A 72 -1.89 12.04 -14.31
C ASP A 72 -1.92 11.44 -15.73
N ARG A 73 -1.05 11.90 -16.63
CA ARG A 73 -0.98 11.37 -18.00
C ARG A 73 -0.11 10.13 -18.05
N VAL A 74 -0.72 9.00 -18.40
CA VAL A 74 -0.03 7.73 -18.63
C VAL A 74 -0.22 7.32 -20.09
N HIS A 75 0.87 6.96 -20.76
CA HIS A 75 0.86 6.45 -22.12
C HIS A 75 1.63 5.14 -22.20
N PHE A 76 1.07 4.14 -22.88
CA PHE A 76 1.70 2.85 -23.08
C PHE A 76 1.97 2.64 -24.57
N THR A 77 3.16 2.13 -24.88
CA THR A 77 3.54 1.72 -26.24
C THR A 77 4.08 0.30 -26.20
N SER A 78 3.87 -0.46 -27.28
CA SER A 78 4.41 -1.81 -27.43
C SER A 78 4.59 -2.12 -28.92
N SER A 79 5.59 -2.95 -29.24
CA SER A 79 5.86 -3.39 -30.61
C SER A 79 4.89 -4.47 -31.10
N SER A 80 4.23 -5.16 -30.17
CA SER A 80 3.24 -6.21 -30.41
C SER A 80 2.04 -6.04 -29.48
N PHE A 81 0.95 -6.78 -29.70
CA PHE A 81 -0.20 -6.76 -28.79
C PHE A 81 0.22 -7.19 -27.38
N VAL A 82 0.08 -6.30 -26.39
CA VAL A 82 0.34 -6.59 -24.97
C VAL A 82 -0.95 -6.56 -24.16
N MET A 83 -1.25 -7.66 -23.46
CA MET A 83 -2.28 -7.72 -22.45
C MET A 83 -1.68 -7.29 -21.12
N LEU A 84 -1.93 -6.04 -20.72
CA LEU A 84 -1.53 -5.54 -19.42
C LEU A 84 -2.62 -5.85 -18.39
N PRO A 85 -2.29 -6.46 -17.24
CA PRO A 85 -3.23 -6.59 -16.14
C PRO A 85 -3.59 -5.18 -15.65
N ARG A 86 -4.90 -4.86 -15.63
CA ARG A 86 -5.37 -3.56 -15.14
C ARG A 86 -5.18 -3.43 -13.63
N GLU A 87 -5.31 -4.54 -12.92
CA GLU A 87 -5.11 -4.63 -11.48
C GLU A 87 -3.62 -4.71 -11.17
N GLY A 88 -3.18 -4.02 -10.11
CA GLY A 88 -1.78 -4.02 -9.69
C GLY A 88 -0.85 -3.07 -10.45
N ILE A 89 -1.34 -2.28 -11.42
CA ILE A 89 -0.57 -1.15 -11.97
C ILE A 89 -1.00 0.12 -11.23
N VAL A 90 -0.28 0.47 -10.16
CA VAL A 90 -0.49 1.72 -9.44
C VAL A 90 0.61 2.71 -9.81
N VAL A 91 0.28 3.61 -10.75
CA VAL A 91 1.23 4.64 -11.22
C VAL A 91 1.29 5.83 -10.27
N ASN A 92 0.20 6.15 -9.58
CA ASN A 92 0.14 7.26 -8.63
C ASN A 92 -0.04 6.74 -7.18
N PRO A 93 0.97 6.89 -6.31
CA PRO A 93 0.90 6.46 -4.92
C PRO A 93 -0.23 7.10 -4.10
N SER A 94 -0.75 8.28 -4.49
CA SER A 94 -1.86 8.92 -3.75
C SER A 94 -3.12 8.05 -3.73
N LEU A 95 -3.35 7.27 -4.79
CA LEU A 95 -4.46 6.33 -4.89
C LEU A 95 -4.37 5.21 -3.85
N LEU A 96 -3.15 4.83 -3.41
CA LEU A 96 -2.96 3.84 -2.35
C LEU A 96 -3.54 4.37 -1.03
N ARG A 97 -3.17 5.61 -0.68
CA ARG A 97 -3.64 6.26 0.56
C ARG A 97 -5.14 6.54 0.51
N GLU A 98 -5.66 6.92 -0.65
CA GLU A 98 -7.09 7.20 -0.83
C GLU A 98 -7.92 5.93 -0.62
N ARG A 99 -7.51 4.83 -1.26
CA ARG A 99 -8.32 3.60 -1.39
C ARG A 99 -8.08 2.55 -0.31
N TYR A 100 -6.95 2.59 0.40
CA TYR A 100 -6.55 1.53 1.33
C TYR A 100 -6.21 2.06 2.72
N ASN A 101 -6.52 1.26 3.74
CA ASN A 101 -5.96 1.40 5.07
C ASN A 101 -4.63 0.66 5.12
N ALA A 102 -3.60 1.29 5.66
CA ALA A 102 -2.26 0.69 5.73
C ALA A 102 -1.90 0.28 7.15
N SER A 103 -1.33 -0.91 7.29
CA SER A 103 -0.73 -1.41 8.52
C SER A 103 0.71 -1.86 8.26
N GLU A 104 1.61 -1.59 9.20
CA GLU A 104 3.01 -2.02 9.10
C GLU A 104 3.13 -3.42 9.68
N LEU A 105 3.52 -4.39 8.85
CA LEU A 105 3.78 -5.77 9.27
C LEU A 105 5.18 -5.94 9.87
N GLY A 106 6.04 -4.93 9.73
CA GLY A 106 7.40 -4.89 10.25
C GLY A 106 8.44 -4.69 9.15
N LYS A 107 9.65 -5.18 9.39
CA LYS A 107 10.75 -5.16 8.41
C LYS A 107 10.93 -6.52 7.77
N ASP A 108 11.32 -6.54 6.51
CA ASP A 108 11.63 -7.73 5.73
C ASP A 108 13.03 -7.59 5.09
N THR A 109 13.57 -8.68 4.56
CA THR A 109 14.84 -8.67 3.82
C THR A 109 14.59 -9.04 2.36
N LEU A 110 14.85 -8.10 1.46
CA LEU A 110 14.68 -8.27 0.02
C LEU A 110 16.01 -8.04 -0.70
N ASP A 111 16.53 -9.05 -1.41
CA ASP A 111 17.80 -8.96 -2.16
C ASP A 111 18.96 -8.40 -1.33
N GLY A 112 19.03 -8.78 -0.05
CA GLY A 112 20.04 -8.32 0.92
C GLY A 112 19.80 -6.94 1.54
N ARG A 113 18.64 -6.30 1.27
CA ARG A 113 18.26 -4.97 1.77
C ARG A 113 17.15 -5.09 2.80
N ILE A 114 17.20 -4.27 3.85
CA ILE A 114 16.13 -4.19 4.85
C ILE A 114 15.06 -3.23 4.36
N VAL A 115 13.84 -3.71 4.22
CA VAL A 115 12.69 -2.95 3.69
C VAL A 115 11.53 -2.96 4.69
N HIS A 116 10.68 -1.93 4.65
CA HIS A 116 9.43 -1.92 5.41
C HIS A 116 8.38 -2.73 4.66
N LYS A 117 7.68 -3.62 5.36
CA LYS A 117 6.58 -4.40 4.80
C LYS A 117 5.25 -3.84 5.30
N LEU A 118 4.43 -3.40 4.37
CA LEU A 118 3.10 -2.86 4.63
C LEU A 118 2.03 -3.80 4.08
N GLN A 119 0.92 -3.90 4.80
CA GLN A 119 -0.32 -4.48 4.30
C GLN A 119 -1.34 -3.35 4.06
N LEU A 120 -1.97 -3.40 2.90
CA LEU A 120 -2.99 -2.45 2.47
C LEU A 120 -4.32 -3.17 2.31
N ASP A 121 -5.33 -2.73 3.05
CA ASP A 121 -6.69 -3.28 3.05
C ASP A 121 -7.69 -2.27 2.46
N ALA A 122 -8.49 -2.71 1.50
CA ALA A 122 -9.40 -1.82 0.77
C ALA A 122 -10.48 -1.20 1.68
N LYS A 123 -10.60 0.14 1.64
CA LYS A 123 -11.56 0.90 2.46
C LYS A 123 -13.02 0.70 2.08
N ALA A 124 -13.29 0.37 0.82
CA ALA A 124 -14.64 0.26 0.27
C ALA A 124 -14.82 -1.08 -0.45
N ALA A 125 -16.00 -1.70 -0.32
CA ALA A 125 -16.31 -3.02 -0.89
C ALA A 125 -16.21 -3.06 -2.43
N GLN A 126 -16.40 -1.93 -3.09
CA GLN A 126 -16.37 -1.79 -4.55
C GLN A 126 -14.95 -1.84 -5.13
N ILE A 127 -13.92 -1.72 -4.30
CA ILE A 127 -12.53 -1.85 -4.74
C ILE A 127 -12.25 -3.35 -4.96
N PRO A 128 -11.94 -3.78 -6.21
CA PRO A 128 -11.77 -5.20 -6.53
C PRO A 128 -10.57 -5.83 -5.82
N LEU A 129 -9.43 -5.12 -5.82
CA LEU A 129 -8.23 -5.54 -5.11
C LEU A 129 -8.44 -5.32 -3.61
N ARG A 130 -8.81 -6.39 -2.89
CA ARG A 130 -9.18 -6.32 -1.47
C ARG A 130 -7.97 -6.10 -0.56
N GLN A 131 -6.85 -6.70 -0.90
CA GLN A 131 -5.65 -6.72 -0.08
C GLN A 131 -4.40 -6.76 -0.96
N MET A 132 -3.36 -6.03 -0.55
CA MET A 132 -2.03 -6.12 -1.14
C MET A 132 -0.94 -5.94 -0.09
N LEU A 133 0.26 -6.43 -0.41
CA LEU A 133 1.48 -6.22 0.37
C LEU A 133 2.43 -5.32 -0.41
N LEU A 134 3.06 -4.38 0.28
CA LEU A 134 4.07 -3.47 -0.27
C LEU A 134 5.38 -3.62 0.51
N TRP A 135 6.50 -3.61 -0.22
CA TRP A 135 7.84 -3.50 0.36
C TRP A 135 8.42 -2.15 -0.04
N VAL A 136 8.77 -1.34 0.96
CA VAL A 136 9.26 0.03 0.79
C VAL A 136 10.69 0.16 1.29
N GLU A 137 11.57 0.66 0.44
CA GLU A 137 12.96 0.93 0.75
C GLU A 137 13.08 2.18 1.65
N PRO A 138 13.60 2.08 2.88
CA PRO A 138 13.67 3.21 3.81
C PRO A 138 14.65 4.31 3.37
N SER A 139 15.67 3.98 2.58
CA SER A 139 16.68 4.97 2.17
C SER A 139 16.15 6.03 1.21
N ASN A 140 15.11 5.71 0.42
CA ASN A 140 14.55 6.61 -0.60
C ASN A 140 13.03 6.54 -0.76
N TRP A 141 12.33 5.79 0.11
CA TRP A 141 10.87 5.62 0.10
C TRP A 141 10.30 5.06 -1.21
N THR A 142 11.08 4.26 -1.94
CA THR A 142 10.61 3.62 -3.18
C THR A 142 9.89 2.30 -2.87
N ILE A 143 8.76 2.05 -3.53
CA ILE A 143 8.11 0.73 -3.53
C ILE A 143 8.95 -0.19 -4.41
N VAL A 144 9.60 -1.19 -3.82
CA VAL A 144 10.49 -2.13 -4.54
C VAL A 144 9.79 -3.44 -4.90
N ARG A 145 8.70 -3.76 -4.21
CA ARG A 145 7.85 -4.91 -4.53
C ARG A 145 6.42 -4.63 -4.12
N MET A 146 5.50 -5.16 -4.91
CA MET A 146 4.08 -5.23 -4.58
C MET A 146 3.60 -6.65 -4.89
N GLU A 147 2.83 -7.22 -3.96
CA GLU A 147 2.17 -8.50 -4.13
C GLU A 147 0.68 -8.32 -3.89
N THR A 148 -0.15 -8.78 -4.82
CA THR A 148 -1.61 -8.76 -4.69
C THR A 148 -2.09 -10.15 -4.35
N MET A 149 -3.06 -10.25 -3.44
CA MET A 149 -3.68 -11.54 -3.16
C MET A 149 -4.82 -11.78 -4.17
N PRO A 150 -4.88 -12.95 -4.83
CA PRO A 150 -5.98 -13.28 -5.72
C PRO A 150 -7.29 -13.36 -4.94
N TYR A 151 -8.40 -13.08 -5.63
CA TYR A 151 -9.74 -13.21 -5.09
C TYR A 151 -9.96 -14.66 -4.61
N GLN A 152 -10.39 -14.84 -3.35
CA GLN A 152 -10.90 -16.12 -2.84
C GLN A 152 -12.42 -16.20 -3.04
#